data_AF-X1LXF8-F1
#
_entry.id   AF-X1LXF8-F1
#
_cell.length_a   1.000
_cell.length_b   1.000
_cell.length_c   1.000
_cell.angle_alpha   90.00
_cell.angle_beta   90.00
_cell.angle_gamma   90.00
#
_symmetry.space_group_name_H-M   'P 1'
#
loop_
_entity.id
_entity.type
_entity.pdbx_description
1 polymer ?
#
loop_
_entity_poly.entity_id
_entity_poly.type
_entity_poly.pdbx_seq_one_letter_code
_entity_poly.pdbx_strand_id
1 'polypeptide(L)'
;MENKAHALARDELIRVLTAYKGITTSDGEAIDSHGTTLIDSNLKGRNDFISGKTILIMSGDAKDEDKGAISFNSATSEITLQGDGFSAQIKAGTIFKVLNISSIEIDVAPQVMGRLQIAATTIDLQQAGFYQCCRWGKG
;
A
#
# COMPACT_ATOMS: atom_id res chain seq x y z
N MET A 1 5.23 7.21 40.79
CA MET A 1 5.09 5.72 40.68
C MET A 1 4.71 5.31 39.25
N GLU A 2 5.13 6.09 38.25
CA GLU A 2 4.60 6.04 36.88
C GLU A 2 5.38 5.11 35.93
N ASN A 3 6.45 4.50 36.43
CA ASN A 3 7.45 3.89 35.54
C ASN A 3 7.22 2.39 35.28
N LYS A 4 6.84 1.61 36.32
CA LYS A 4 6.71 0.15 36.18
C LYS A 4 5.42 -0.27 35.45
N ALA A 5 4.28 0.32 35.81
CA ALA A 5 3.00 -0.01 35.16
C ALA A 5 2.98 0.39 33.68
N HIS A 6 3.55 1.55 33.35
CA HIS A 6 3.69 2.01 31.96
C HIS A 6 4.65 1.14 31.15
N ALA A 7 5.78 0.70 31.74
CA ALA A 7 6.69 -0.24 31.08
C ALA A 7 6.02 -1.58 30.76
N LEU A 8 5.27 -2.14 31.73
CA LEU A 8 4.51 -3.37 31.52
C LEU A 8 3.44 -3.21 30.44
N ALA A 9 2.72 -2.09 30.42
CA ALA A 9 1.72 -1.80 29.39
C ALA A 9 2.35 -1.66 28.00
N ARG A 10 3.52 -1.02 27.90
CA ARG A 10 4.27 -0.90 26.64
C ARG A 10 4.76 -2.25 26.12
N ASP A 11 5.31 -3.09 26.99
CA ASP A 11 5.79 -4.42 26.61
C ASP A 11 4.65 -5.31 26.12
N GLU A 12 3.50 -5.23 26.80
CA GLU A 12 2.30 -5.96 26.41
C GLU A 12 1.73 -5.47 25.07
N LEU A 13 1.72 -4.16 24.83
CA LEU A 13 1.33 -3.60 23.55
C LEU A 13 2.25 -4.10 22.42
N ILE A 14 3.56 -4.05 22.62
CA ILE A 14 4.54 -4.56 21.64
C ILE A 14 4.32 -6.05 21.38
N ARG A 15 4.00 -6.82 22.42
CA ARG A 15 3.70 -8.25 22.31
C ARG A 15 2.45 -8.52 21.48
N VAL A 16 1.36 -7.80 21.73
CA VAL A 16 0.10 -7.95 20.98
C VAL A 16 0.26 -7.51 19.52
N LEU A 17 1.01 -6.43 19.31
CA LEU A 17 1.22 -5.86 17.99
C LEU A 17 2.22 -6.64 17.14
N THR A 18 3.12 -7.43 17.73
CA THR A 18 4.10 -8.20 16.97
C THR A 18 3.59 -9.62 16.71
N ALA A 19 3.22 -9.91 15.47
CA ALA A 19 2.84 -11.26 15.04
C ALA A 19 4.05 -12.19 14.95
N TYR A 20 5.17 -11.68 14.47
CA TYR A 20 6.39 -12.46 14.26
C TYR A 20 7.63 -11.57 14.29
N LYS A 21 8.75 -12.17 14.70
CA LYS A 21 10.10 -11.59 14.60
C LYS A 21 10.97 -12.60 13.87
N GLY A 22 11.62 -12.17 12.81
CA GLY A 22 12.41 -13.05 11.95
C GLY A 22 13.72 -12.43 11.52
N ILE A 23 14.54 -13.26 10.87
CA ILE A 23 15.77 -12.87 10.21
C ILE A 23 15.70 -13.47 8.80
N THR A 24 15.91 -12.66 7.78
CA THR A 24 15.93 -13.17 6.41
C THR A 24 17.05 -14.18 6.22
N THR A 25 16.75 -15.24 5.47
CA THR A 25 17.71 -16.34 5.23
C THR A 25 18.28 -16.30 3.81
N SER A 26 17.64 -15.53 2.93
CA SER A 26 18.06 -15.33 1.55
C SER A 26 17.84 -13.88 1.16
N ASP A 27 18.55 -13.45 0.11
CA ASP A 27 18.32 -12.18 -0.55
C ASP A 27 16.94 -12.17 -1.23
N GLY A 28 16.20 -11.08 -1.09
CA GLY A 28 15.00 -10.79 -1.88
C GLY A 28 15.35 -10.34 -3.31
N GLU A 29 14.38 -9.79 -4.04
CA GLU A 29 14.59 -9.27 -5.40
C GLU A 29 15.64 -8.15 -5.43
N ALA A 30 16.44 -8.11 -6.51
CA ALA A 30 17.62 -7.24 -6.63
C ALA A 30 17.28 -5.75 -6.87
N ILE A 31 18.22 -4.89 -6.45
CA ILE A 31 18.18 -3.42 -6.29
C ILE A 31 17.55 -2.67 -7.48
N ASP A 32 17.65 -3.21 -8.69
CA ASP A 32 17.14 -2.64 -9.94
C ASP A 32 15.60 -2.63 -10.01
N SER A 33 14.90 -3.26 -9.05
CA SER A 33 13.44 -3.39 -9.02
C SER A 33 12.80 -3.17 -7.65
N HIS A 34 13.51 -2.52 -6.73
CA HIS A 34 13.10 -2.32 -5.33
C HIS A 34 13.05 -3.60 -4.48
N GLY A 35 13.12 -3.47 -3.16
CA GLY A 35 12.99 -4.59 -2.23
C GLY A 35 11.54 -5.05 -2.12
N THR A 36 11.01 -5.67 -3.17
CA THR A 36 9.62 -6.15 -3.32
C THR A 36 9.38 -7.50 -2.66
N THR A 37 10.43 -8.25 -2.34
CA THR A 37 10.34 -9.55 -1.68
C THR A 37 11.23 -9.65 -0.47
N LEU A 38 10.80 -10.51 0.47
CA LEU A 38 11.51 -10.86 1.68
C LEU A 38 11.42 -12.37 1.89
N ILE A 39 12.55 -13.02 2.19
CA ILE A 39 12.62 -14.48 2.31
C ILE A 39 13.18 -14.88 3.69
N ASP A 40 12.38 -15.62 4.46
CA ASP A 40 12.80 -16.25 5.73
C ASP A 40 12.36 -17.72 5.76
N SER A 41 13.30 -18.64 5.55
CA SER A 41 13.03 -20.07 5.45
C SER A 41 12.43 -20.69 6.72
N ASN A 42 12.48 -20.02 7.87
CA ASN A 42 11.83 -20.50 9.09
C ASN A 42 10.30 -20.43 9.00
N LEU A 43 9.77 -19.71 8.01
CA LEU A 43 8.34 -19.62 7.73
C LEU A 43 7.84 -20.79 6.86
N LYS A 44 8.72 -21.65 6.37
CA LYS A 44 8.35 -22.76 5.50
C LYS A 44 7.33 -23.70 6.15
N GLY A 45 6.27 -24.03 5.43
CA GLY A 45 5.20 -24.92 5.88
C GLY A 45 4.28 -24.32 6.95
N ARG A 46 4.43 -23.05 7.32
CA ARG A 46 3.54 -22.38 8.26
C ARG A 46 2.29 -21.88 7.54
N ASN A 47 1.18 -21.78 8.28
CA ASN A 47 -0.05 -21.16 7.78
C ASN A 47 0.20 -19.68 7.43
N ASP A 48 -0.59 -19.14 6.51
CA ASP A 48 -0.51 -17.72 6.20
C ASP A 48 -1.10 -16.88 7.34
N PHE A 49 -0.20 -16.21 8.07
CA PHE A 49 -0.51 -15.18 9.05
C PHE A 49 0.14 -13.85 8.67
N ILE A 50 0.64 -13.69 7.44
CA ILE A 50 1.49 -12.56 7.04
C ILE A 50 0.76 -11.67 6.04
N SER A 51 0.01 -12.26 5.11
CA SER A 51 -0.74 -11.47 4.13
C SER A 51 -1.67 -10.46 4.79
N GLY A 52 -1.68 -9.23 4.28
CA GLY A 52 -2.47 -8.12 4.82
C GLY A 52 -1.90 -7.50 6.10
N LYS A 53 -0.68 -7.86 6.50
CA LYS A 53 0.01 -7.28 7.66
C LYS A 53 1.15 -6.36 7.24
N THR A 54 1.55 -5.47 8.16
CA THR A 54 2.72 -4.61 7.97
C THR A 54 4.01 -5.34 8.35
N ILE A 55 5.04 -5.20 7.51
CA ILE A 55 6.41 -5.65 7.74
C ILE A 55 7.24 -4.42 8.11
N LEU A 56 7.98 -4.49 9.21
CA LEU A 56 8.92 -3.46 9.66
C LEU A 56 10.35 -4.01 9.60
N ILE A 57 11.25 -3.31 8.92
CA ILE A 57 12.67 -3.66 8.83
C ILE A 57 13.44 -3.05 10.00
N MET A 58 14.17 -3.89 10.73
CA MET A 58 14.85 -3.51 11.97
C MET A 58 16.37 -3.32 11.79
N SER A 59 16.94 -3.71 10.64
CA SER A 59 18.38 -3.63 10.35
C SER A 59 18.66 -3.58 8.85
N GLY A 60 19.90 -3.29 8.46
CA GLY A 60 20.32 -3.25 7.06
C GLY A 60 20.03 -1.90 6.39
N ASP A 61 20.05 -1.89 5.06
CA ASP A 61 19.97 -0.64 4.28
C ASP A 61 18.57 -0.01 4.30
N ALA A 62 17.52 -0.84 4.30
CA ALA A 62 16.12 -0.41 4.40
C ALA A 62 15.63 -0.28 5.86
N LYS A 63 16.54 -0.05 6.81
CA LYS A 63 16.21 0.00 8.24
C LYS A 63 15.18 1.11 8.54
N ASP A 64 14.27 0.81 9.46
CA ASP A 64 13.20 1.69 9.93
C ASP A 64 12.10 1.96 8.87
N GLU A 65 12.15 1.29 7.72
CA GLU A 65 11.08 1.27 6.73
C GLU A 65 10.03 0.20 7.04
N ASP A 66 8.79 0.50 6.67
CA ASP A 66 7.68 -0.44 6.73
C ASP A 66 6.91 -0.54 5.41
N LYS A 67 6.40 -1.74 5.12
CA LYS A 67 5.61 -2.04 3.93
C LYS A 67 4.54 -3.08 4.24
N GLY A 68 3.43 -3.02 3.53
CA GLY A 68 2.43 -4.07 3.58
C GLY A 68 2.86 -5.35 2.89
N ALA A 69 2.47 -6.49 3.43
CA ALA A 69 2.58 -7.78 2.76
C ALA A 69 1.33 -8.05 1.92
N ILE A 70 1.51 -8.25 0.61
CA ILE A 70 0.44 -8.65 -0.32
C ILE A 70 0.13 -10.12 -0.13
N SER A 71 1.17 -10.96 -0.14
CA SER A 71 1.03 -12.40 -0.15
C SER A 71 2.20 -13.07 0.56
N PHE A 72 1.97 -14.29 1.02
CA PHE A 72 2.98 -15.16 1.59
C PHE A 72 2.90 -16.56 0.97
N ASN A 73 4.03 -17.04 0.46
CA ASN A 73 4.16 -18.37 -0.09
C ASN A 73 4.78 -19.31 0.96
N SER A 74 3.98 -20.22 1.53
CA SER A 74 4.45 -21.16 2.56
C SER A 74 5.41 -22.23 2.05
N ALA A 75 5.50 -22.46 0.73
CA ALA A 75 6.41 -23.45 0.15
C ALA A 75 7.82 -22.88 -0.05
N THR A 76 7.92 -21.62 -0.50
CA THR A 76 9.19 -20.92 -0.75
C THR A 76 9.62 -20.02 0.41
N SER A 77 8.71 -19.71 1.32
CA SER A 77 8.87 -18.75 2.42
C SER A 77 9.11 -17.31 1.97
N GLU A 78 8.62 -16.99 0.77
CA GLU A 78 8.70 -15.66 0.18
C GLU A 78 7.48 -14.83 0.56
N ILE A 79 7.72 -13.59 0.96
CA ILE A 79 6.71 -12.57 1.23
C ILE A 79 6.82 -11.53 0.13
N THR A 80 5.71 -11.26 -0.57
CA THR A 80 5.62 -10.20 -1.56
C THR A 80 5.07 -8.93 -0.92
N LEU A 81 5.66 -7.79 -1.22
CA LEU A 81 5.40 -6.51 -0.58
C LEU A 81 4.57 -5.59 -1.48
N GLN A 82 3.88 -4.63 -0.86
CA GLN A 82 3.05 -3.64 -1.53
C GLN A 82 3.87 -2.56 -2.25
N GLY A 83 3.31 -2.05 -3.35
CA GLY A 83 3.87 -0.96 -4.15
C GLY A 83 5.28 -1.30 -4.67
N ASP A 84 6.11 -0.27 -4.72
CA ASP A 84 7.51 -0.39 -5.14
C ASP A 84 8.40 -0.96 -4.01
N GLY A 85 7.89 -1.82 -3.12
CA GLY A 85 8.69 -2.43 -2.05
C GLY A 85 9.47 -1.43 -1.17
N PHE A 86 10.61 -1.88 -0.63
CA PHE A 86 11.55 -1.09 0.16
C PHE A 86 12.57 -0.33 -0.71
N SER A 87 13.20 0.71 -0.15
CA SER A 87 14.20 1.54 -0.86
C SER A 87 15.46 0.77 -1.30
N ALA A 88 15.72 -0.39 -0.69
CA ALA A 88 16.84 -1.26 -0.98
C ALA A 88 16.41 -2.73 -1.01
N GLN A 89 17.18 -3.56 -1.70
CA GLN A 89 17.03 -5.01 -1.64
C GLN A 89 17.21 -5.50 -0.20
N ILE A 90 16.30 -6.36 0.24
CA ILE A 90 16.43 -7.01 1.54
C ILE A 90 17.41 -8.17 1.44
N LYS A 91 18.60 -8.00 2.02
CA LYS A 91 19.65 -9.02 2.06
C LYS A 91 19.41 -10.08 3.12
N ALA A 92 19.99 -11.26 2.94
CA ALA A 92 20.07 -12.27 3.99
C ALA A 92 20.71 -11.69 5.28
N GLY A 93 20.20 -12.09 6.45
CA GLY A 93 20.64 -11.58 7.75
C GLY A 93 19.90 -10.32 8.23
N THR A 94 18.92 -9.83 7.46
CA THR A 94 18.11 -8.66 7.83
C THR A 94 17.06 -9.05 8.87
N ILE A 95 17.07 -8.35 10.01
CA ILE A 95 16.08 -8.50 11.08
C ILE A 95 14.80 -7.76 10.68
N PHE A 96 13.66 -8.42 10.83
CA PHE A 96 12.36 -7.81 10.56
C PHE A 96 11.30 -8.23 11.58
N LYS A 97 10.18 -7.51 11.59
CA LYS A 97 8.99 -7.84 12.36
C LYS A 97 7.76 -7.84 11.46
N VAL A 98 6.86 -8.77 11.70
CA VAL A 98 5.49 -8.72 11.18
C VAL A 98 4.61 -8.13 12.26
N LEU A 99 3.91 -7.05 11.94
CA LEU A 99 3.04 -6.33 12.84
C LEU A 99 1.57 -6.70 12.57
N ASN A 100 0.77 -6.94 13.60
CA ASN A 100 -0.68 -7.16 13.55
C ASN A 100 -1.45 -5.85 13.27
N ILE A 101 -0.95 -5.07 12.32
CA ILE A 101 -1.61 -3.88 11.80
C ILE A 101 -2.01 -4.23 10.36
N SER A 102 -3.24 -3.88 10.00
CA SER A 102 -3.69 -4.04 8.62
C SER A 102 -2.81 -3.20 7.69
N SER A 103 -2.26 -3.82 6.67
CA SER A 103 -1.58 -3.13 5.57
C SER A 103 -2.50 -2.78 4.41
N ILE A 104 -3.79 -3.11 4.52
CA ILE A 104 -4.80 -2.48 3.68
C ILE A 104 -4.76 -1.01 4.10
N GLU A 105 -4.12 -0.17 3.30
CA GLU A 105 -4.44 1.26 3.30
C GLU A 105 -5.97 1.31 3.32
N ILE A 106 -6.57 2.09 4.23
CA ILE A 106 -7.96 2.45 4.01
C ILE A 106 -7.92 3.09 2.64
N ASP A 107 -8.31 2.34 1.62
CA ASP A 107 -8.62 2.83 0.30
C ASP A 107 -9.83 3.71 0.57
N VAL A 108 -9.57 4.92 1.05
CA VAL A 108 -10.44 6.05 0.82
C VAL A 108 -10.28 6.28 -0.67
N ALA A 109 -10.79 5.34 -1.46
CA ALA A 109 -11.25 5.64 -2.79
C ALA A 109 -12.07 6.90 -2.55
N PRO A 110 -11.67 8.07 -3.07
CA PRO A 110 -12.61 9.14 -3.13
C PRO A 110 -13.76 8.51 -3.91
N GLN A 111 -14.89 8.22 -3.24
CA GLN A 111 -16.11 7.91 -3.95
C GLN A 111 -16.22 9.08 -4.92
N VAL A 112 -16.03 8.80 -6.20
CA VAL A 112 -15.91 9.83 -7.21
C VAL A 112 -17.22 10.61 -7.11
N MET A 113 -17.18 11.76 -6.45
CA MET A 113 -18.31 12.66 -6.36
C MET A 113 -18.38 13.38 -7.70
N GLY A 114 -18.97 12.68 -8.67
CA GLY A 114 -19.54 13.25 -9.86
C GLY A 114 -18.68 13.21 -11.12
N ARG A 115 -19.25 12.60 -12.16
CA ARG A 115 -19.44 13.28 -13.45
C ARG A 115 -20.86 12.99 -13.96
N LEU A 116 -21.73 14.00 -13.96
CA LEU A 116 -22.99 13.96 -14.71
C LEU A 116 -22.67 14.36 -16.15
N GLN A 117 -22.66 13.41 -17.09
CA GLN A 117 -22.65 13.72 -18.51
C GLN A 117 -24.07 14.08 -18.95
N ILE A 118 -24.36 15.38 -19.03
CA ILE A 118 -25.55 15.87 -19.74
C ILE A 118 -25.16 15.95 -21.23
N ALA A 119 -25.36 14.86 -21.97
CA ALA A 119 -25.34 14.91 -23.43
C ALA A 119 -26.73 15.38 -23.93
N ALA A 120 -27.14 16.59 -23.56
CA ALA A 120 -28.34 17.17 -24.14
C ALA A 120 -27.98 17.70 -25.52
N THR A 121 -28.66 17.20 -26.57
CA THR A 121 -28.49 17.71 -27.93
C THR A 121 -29.10 19.09 -28.14
N THR A 122 -29.82 19.64 -27.17
CA THR A 122 -30.28 21.04 -27.24
C THR A 122 -30.66 21.57 -25.85
N ILE A 123 -30.14 22.75 -25.53
CA ILE A 123 -30.63 23.63 -24.47
C ILE A 123 -31.24 24.83 -25.20
N ASP A 124 -32.57 24.89 -25.29
CA ASP A 124 -33.24 26.02 -25.95
C ASP A 124 -33.27 27.24 -25.03
N LEU A 125 -32.26 28.08 -25.19
CA LEU A 125 -32.26 29.46 -24.69
C LEU A 125 -32.99 30.33 -25.72
N GLN A 126 -34.32 30.45 -25.59
CA GLN A 126 -35.04 31.46 -26.34
C GLN A 126 -34.65 32.85 -25.83
N GLN A 127 -33.86 33.58 -26.61
CA GLN A 127 -33.76 35.03 -26.50
C GLN A 127 -34.32 35.70 -27.76
N ALA A 128 -35.19 36.64 -27.48
CA ALA A 128 -35.99 37.43 -28.39
C ALA A 128 -35.16 38.27 -29.37
N GLY A 129 -35.77 38.56 -30.52
CA GLY A 129 -35.75 39.91 -31.07
C GLY A 129 -34.85 40.17 -32.27
N PHE A 130 -35.52 40.31 -33.42
CA PHE A 130 -35.49 41.52 -34.25
C PHE A 130 -34.37 41.76 -35.31
N TYR A 131 -34.88 42.02 -36.53
CA TYR A 131 -34.35 42.75 -37.69
C TYR A 131 -33.53 42.03 -38.79
N GLN A 132 -34.32 41.57 -39.77
CA GLN A 132 -34.14 41.68 -41.23
C GLN A 132 -33.21 42.80 -41.72
N CYS A 133 -32.14 42.48 -42.46
CA CYS A 133 -31.67 43.12 -43.70
C CYS A 133 -30.41 42.39 -44.20
N CYS A 134 -30.05 42.24 -45.48
CA CYS A 134 -30.57 42.71 -46.74
C CYS A 134 -30.21 41.63 -47.82
N ARG A 135 -30.93 41.71 -48.92
CA ARG A 135 -30.92 40.93 -50.17
C ARG A 135 -29.67 41.21 -51.04
N TRP A 136 -29.54 40.43 -52.13
CA TRP A 136 -28.71 40.58 -53.36
C TRP A 136 -27.35 39.84 -53.35
N GLY A 137 -26.93 39.10 -54.39
CA GLY A 137 -27.42 38.97 -55.76
C GLY A 137 -26.81 37.77 -56.51
N LYS A 138 -27.34 37.52 -57.70
CA LYS A 138 -26.97 36.46 -58.64
C LYS A 138 -25.63 36.74 -59.34
N GLY A 139 -24.93 35.67 -59.71
CA GLY A 139 -23.99 35.56 -60.83
C GLY A 139 -24.14 34.19 -61.44
#